data_AF-A0AA40NE12-F1
#
_entry.id   AF-A0AA40NE12-F1
#
_cell.length_a   1.000
_cell.length_b   1.000
_cell.length_c   1.000
_cell.angle_alpha   90.00
_cell.angle_beta   90.00
_cell.angle_gamma   90.00
#
_symmetry.space_group_name_H-M   'P 1'
#
loop_
_entity.id
_entity.type
_entity.pdbx_description
1 polymer ?
#
loop_
_entity_poly.entity_id
_entity_poly.type
_entity_poly.pdbx_seq_one_letter_code
_entity_poly.pdbx_strand_id
1 'polypeptide(L)'
;LKLSQQLPVVLFDRCPNESLLPLVMTDSITPTAELISRIAPKHSDEFWFLGGQSRLSPSRDRLTGFTQGLAQAGIALRPEWVINGNYHPSSGYEMFAALCARLGRPPKALFTAACGLLEGVLRYMSQH
;
A
#
# COMPACT_ATOMS: atom_id res chain seq x y z
N LEU A 1 14.50 -26.17 2.69
CA LEU A 1 14.31 -26.34 1.22
C LEU A 1 15.48 -27.16 0.68
N LYS A 2 15.24 -28.31 0.04
CA LYS A 2 16.31 -29.13 -0.56
C LYS A 2 17.04 -28.43 -1.73
N LEU A 3 16.40 -27.45 -2.37
CA LEU A 3 16.95 -26.71 -3.52
C LEU A 3 18.20 -25.90 -3.17
N SER A 4 18.20 -25.19 -2.04
CA SER A 4 19.32 -24.32 -1.62
C SER A 4 20.57 -25.09 -1.18
N GLN A 5 20.47 -26.41 -1.02
CA GLN A 5 21.61 -27.29 -0.73
C GLN A 5 22.33 -27.75 -2.00
N GLN A 6 21.71 -27.58 -3.18
CA GLN A 6 22.22 -28.06 -4.47
C GLN A 6 22.47 -26.92 -5.46
N LEU A 7 21.89 -25.75 -5.24
CA LEU A 7 22.02 -24.56 -6.08
C LEU A 7 22.03 -23.30 -5.19
N PRO A 8 22.88 -22.29 -5.47
CA PRO A 8 22.76 -20.98 -4.82
C PRO A 8 21.40 -20.35 -5.11
N VAL A 9 20.66 -19.98 -4.07
CA VAL A 9 19.33 -19.35 -4.17
C VAL A 9 19.36 -18.00 -3.47
N VAL A 10 18.88 -16.97 -4.18
CA VAL A 10 18.64 -15.62 -3.64
C VAL A 10 17.17 -15.30 -3.82
N LEU A 11 16.55 -14.78 -2.76
CA LEU A 11 15.19 -14.27 -2.81
C LEU A 11 15.19 -12.83 -3.30
N PHE A 12 14.20 -12.49 -4.12
CA PHE A 12 14.05 -11.16 -4.69
C PHE A 12 12.66 -10.61 -4.40
N ASP A 13 12.59 -9.37 -3.92
CA ASP A 13 11.39 -8.55 -3.70
C ASP A 13 10.40 -9.07 -2.62
N ARG A 14 10.43 -10.36 -2.29
CA ARG A 14 9.50 -10.99 -1.33
C ARG A 14 10.21 -11.86 -0.32
N CYS A 15 9.78 -11.73 0.94
CA CYS A 15 10.20 -12.60 2.03
C CYS A 15 9.06 -13.55 2.45
N PRO A 16 9.02 -14.80 1.95
CA PRO A 16 8.12 -15.81 2.47
C PRO A 16 8.61 -16.27 3.85
N ASN A 17 7.73 -16.21 4.86
CA ASN A 17 7.88 -16.87 6.16
C ASN A 17 9.26 -16.70 6.84
N GLU A 18 9.82 -15.49 6.86
CA GLU A 18 11.09 -15.18 7.55
C GLU A 18 12.25 -16.12 7.14
N SER A 19 12.31 -16.42 5.84
CA SER A 19 13.36 -17.25 5.25
C SER A 19 14.76 -16.73 5.59
N LEU A 20 15.66 -17.66 5.97
CA LEU A 20 17.09 -17.39 6.20
C LEU A 20 17.93 -17.31 4.92
N LEU A 21 17.30 -17.46 3.74
CA LEU A 21 18.00 -17.33 2.47
C LEU A 21 18.42 -15.86 2.22
N PRO A 22 19.56 -15.62 1.53
CA PRO A 22 19.94 -14.28 1.10
C PRO A 22 18.79 -13.61 0.34
N LEU A 23 18.54 -12.34 0.66
CA LEU A 23 17.36 -11.62 0.24
C LEU A 23 17.72 -10.21 -0.22
N VAL A 24 17.22 -9.83 -1.39
CA VAL A 24 17.30 -8.47 -1.92
C VAL A 24 15.88 -7.93 -2.04
N MET A 25 15.58 -6.88 -1.28
CA MET A 25 14.29 -6.18 -1.33
C MET A 25 14.50 -4.68 -1.32
N THR A 26 13.54 -3.96 -1.87
CA THR A 26 13.46 -2.51 -1.75
C THR A 26 12.90 -2.14 -0.38
N ASP A 27 13.53 -1.18 0.30
CA ASP A 27 12.90 -0.54 1.46
C ASP A 27 11.68 0.24 1.00
N SER A 28 10.50 -0.15 1.49
CA SER A 28 9.25 0.54 1.24
C SER A 28 8.62 1.14 2.50
N ILE A 29 9.19 0.89 3.67
CA ILE A 29 8.68 1.41 4.95
C ILE A 29 9.13 2.86 5.10
N THR A 30 10.45 3.09 5.13
CA THR A 30 11.05 4.40 5.39
C THR A 30 10.61 5.46 4.39
N PRO A 31 10.74 5.27 3.05
CA PRO A 31 10.35 6.30 2.10
C PRO A 31 8.83 6.57 2.11
N THR A 32 8.00 5.56 2.38
CA THR A 32 6.56 5.76 2.52
C THR A 32 6.24 6.58 3.78
N ALA A 33 6.87 6.27 4.92
CA ALA A 33 6.67 7.02 6.15
C ALA A 33 7.07 8.50 6.00
N GLU A 34 8.21 8.77 5.38
CA GLU A 34 8.66 10.14 5.10
C GLU A 34 7.72 10.90 4.16
N LEU A 35 7.18 10.24 3.14
CA LEU A 35 6.23 10.85 2.23
C LEU A 35 4.93 11.21 2.96
N ILE A 36 4.40 10.26 3.72
CA ILE A 36 3.11 10.40 4.40
C ILE A 36 3.21 11.44 5.52
N SER A 37 4.29 11.48 6.30
CA SER A 37 4.46 12.46 7.38
C SER A 37 4.48 13.91 6.87
N ARG A 38 4.95 14.13 5.63
CA ARG A 38 4.95 15.47 4.99
C ARG A 38 3.59 15.87 4.41
N ILE A 39 2.79 14.91 3.94
CA ILE A 39 1.53 15.19 3.24
C ILE A 39 0.32 15.15 4.20
N ALA A 40 0.31 14.21 5.14
CA ALA A 40 -0.82 13.96 6.02
C ALA A 40 -1.30 15.17 6.83
N PRO A 41 -0.44 16.11 7.30
CA PRO A 41 -0.91 17.30 8.01
C PRO A 41 -1.92 18.16 7.22
N LYS A 42 -1.90 18.11 5.87
CA LYS A 42 -2.85 18.83 5.01
C LYS A 42 -4.24 18.17 4.92
N HIS A 43 -4.33 16.90 5.32
CA HIS A 43 -5.51 16.06 5.19
C HIS A 43 -5.71 15.22 6.47
N SER A 44 -5.50 15.83 7.63
CA SER A 44 -5.44 15.15 8.93
C SER A 44 -6.75 14.48 9.34
N ASP A 45 -7.87 14.91 8.75
CA ASP A 45 -9.19 14.37 9.02
C ASP A 45 -9.60 13.22 8.09
N GLU A 46 -8.85 13.00 6.99
CA GLU A 46 -9.18 11.97 5.98
C GLU A 46 -8.00 11.63 5.06
N PHE A 47 -7.36 10.47 5.28
CA PHE A 47 -6.31 9.95 4.40
C PHE A 47 -6.46 8.44 4.21
N TRP A 48 -6.86 8.04 3.01
CA TRP A 48 -7.16 6.65 2.66
C TRP A 48 -5.94 5.91 2.12
N PHE A 49 -5.87 4.61 2.40
CA PHE A 49 -4.88 3.68 1.86
C PHE A 49 -5.58 2.61 1.02
N LEU A 50 -5.16 2.46 -0.24
CA LEU A 50 -5.54 1.32 -1.10
C LEU A 50 -4.38 0.35 -1.22
N GLY A 51 -4.54 -0.82 -0.59
CA GLY A 51 -3.59 -1.92 -0.59
C GLY A 51 -3.97 -3.05 -1.53
N GLY A 52 -2.99 -3.90 -1.84
CA GLY A 52 -3.23 -5.20 -2.47
C GLY A 52 -3.35 -6.32 -1.43
N GLN A 53 -2.83 -7.50 -1.76
CA GLN A 53 -2.95 -8.68 -0.91
C GLN A 53 -2.11 -8.56 0.38
N SER A 54 -2.75 -8.57 1.55
CA SER A 54 -2.09 -8.39 2.85
C SER A 54 -1.03 -9.43 3.20
N ARG A 55 -1.05 -10.60 2.55
CA ARG A 55 -0.07 -11.68 2.75
C ARG A 55 1.29 -11.42 2.10
N LEU A 56 1.39 -10.46 1.18
CA LEU A 56 2.63 -10.15 0.48
C LEU A 56 3.44 -9.10 1.26
N SER A 57 4.75 -9.32 1.40
CA SER A 57 5.62 -8.41 2.16
C SER A 57 5.56 -6.95 1.67
N PRO A 58 5.55 -6.64 0.35
CA PRO A 58 5.48 -5.24 -0.08
C PRO A 58 4.17 -4.54 0.32
N SER A 59 3.05 -5.28 0.40
CA SER A 59 1.77 -4.72 0.87
C SER A 59 1.86 -4.30 2.33
N ARG A 60 2.43 -5.18 3.16
CA ARG A 60 2.56 -4.97 4.60
C ARG A 60 3.56 -3.86 4.89
N ASP A 61 4.67 -3.82 4.17
CA ASP A 61 5.72 -2.83 4.37
C ASP A 61 5.22 -1.42 4.00
N ARG A 62 4.49 -1.28 2.88
CA ARG A 62 3.84 0.00 2.52
C ARG A 62 2.75 0.42 3.50
N LEU A 63 1.93 -0.51 4.01
CA LEU A 63 0.95 -0.21 5.05
C LEU A 63 1.63 0.20 6.37
N THR A 64 2.76 -0.44 6.69
CA THR A 64 3.58 -0.10 7.86
C THR A 64 4.14 1.31 7.73
N GLY A 65 4.74 1.64 6.58
CA GLY A 65 5.23 2.99 6.29
C GLY A 65 4.12 4.04 6.33
N PHE A 66 2.95 3.73 5.76
CA PHE A 66 1.77 4.61 5.83
C PHE A 66 1.35 4.88 7.28
N THR A 67 1.25 3.83 8.09
CA THR A 67 0.87 3.93 9.51
C THR A 67 1.90 4.73 10.31
N GLN A 68 3.20 4.47 10.09
CA GLN A 68 4.28 5.20 10.75
C GLN A 68 4.30 6.68 10.35
N GLY A 69 4.10 6.99 9.07
CA GLY A 69 4.06 8.38 8.59
C GLY A 69 2.88 9.16 9.17
N LEU A 70 1.70 8.55 9.30
CA LEU A 70 0.55 9.16 9.99
C LEU A 70 0.89 9.44 11.46
N ALA A 71 1.47 8.46 12.16
CA ALA A 71 1.85 8.61 13.56
C ALA A 71 2.90 9.71 13.76
N GLN A 72 3.89 9.83 12.87
CA GLN A 72 4.89 10.91 12.88
C GLN A 72 4.25 12.29 12.68
N ALA A 73 3.14 12.37 11.94
CA ALA A 73 2.36 13.59 11.76
C ALA A 73 1.34 13.84 12.90
N GLY A 74 1.32 13.00 13.94
CA GLY A 74 0.35 13.11 15.05
C GLY A 74 -1.08 12.70 14.68
N ILE A 75 -1.26 11.94 13.60
CA ILE A 75 -2.57 11.50 13.11
C ILE A 75 -2.77 10.02 13.43
N ALA A 76 -3.87 9.71 14.12
CA ALA A 76 -4.25 8.32 14.40
C ALA A 76 -4.83 7.66 13.14
N LEU A 77 -4.29 6.51 12.76
CA LEU A 77 -4.87 5.68 11.70
C LEU A 77 -6.26 5.21 12.12
N ARG A 78 -7.26 5.45 11.27
CA ARG A 78 -8.58 4.87 11.44
C ARG A 78 -8.69 3.56 10.66
N PRO A 79 -9.17 2.45 11.26
CA PRO A 79 -9.24 1.16 10.57
C PRO A 79 -9.99 1.19 9.24
N GLU A 80 -11.04 2.02 9.15
CA GLU A 80 -11.81 2.18 7.93
C GLU A 80 -10.99 2.74 6.77
N TRP A 81 -9.93 3.52 7.02
CA TRP A 81 -9.11 4.12 5.96
C TRP A 81 -8.31 3.11 5.14
N VAL A 82 -8.19 1.88 5.62
CA VAL A 82 -7.42 0.81 4.97
C VAL A 82 -8.34 -0.08 4.16
N ILE A 83 -8.27 0.00 2.84
CA ILE A 83 -8.99 -0.88 1.93
C ILE A 83 -7.98 -1.77 1.22
N ASN A 84 -8.16 -3.09 1.30
CA ASN A 84 -7.28 -4.05 0.64
C ASN A 84 -8.04 -4.83 -0.44
N GLY A 85 -7.43 -4.93 -1.61
CA GLY A 85 -7.93 -5.72 -2.73
C GLY A 85 -6.83 -6.61 -3.30
N ASN A 86 -6.76 -6.66 -4.63
CA ASN A 86 -5.65 -7.29 -5.35
C ASN A 86 -4.84 -6.22 -6.09
N TYR A 87 -3.75 -6.62 -6.76
CA TYR A 87 -2.85 -5.67 -7.42
C TYR A 87 -3.24 -5.32 -8.87
N HIS A 88 -4.38 -5.82 -9.35
CA HIS A 88 -4.86 -5.57 -10.71
C HIS A 88 -5.52 -4.19 -10.82
N PRO A 89 -5.40 -3.49 -11.96
CA PRO A 89 -6.07 -2.20 -12.18
C PRO A 89 -7.58 -2.21 -11.99
N SER A 90 -8.27 -3.33 -12.28
CA SER A 90 -9.70 -3.45 -11.98
C SER A 90 -9.99 -3.31 -10.49
N SER A 91 -9.14 -3.86 -9.62
CA SER A 91 -9.31 -3.75 -8.18
C SER A 91 -9.12 -2.31 -7.70
N GLY A 92 -8.15 -1.57 -8.25
CA GLY A 92 -7.99 -0.15 -7.95
C GLY A 92 -9.22 0.67 -8.34
N TYR A 93 -9.76 0.40 -9.53
CA TYR A 93 -10.97 1.03 -10.03
C TYR A 93 -12.18 0.76 -9.14
N GLU A 94 -12.44 -0.52 -8.82
CA GLU A 94 -13.59 -0.94 -8.00
C GLU A 94 -13.51 -0.39 -6.57
N MET A 95 -12.33 -0.45 -5.93
CA MET A 95 -12.12 0.09 -4.59
C MET A 95 -12.32 1.60 -4.55
N PHE A 96 -11.82 2.32 -5.55
CA PHE A 96 -12.00 3.77 -5.63
C PHE A 96 -13.45 4.15 -5.92
N ALA A 97 -14.12 3.45 -6.84
CA ALA A 97 -15.54 3.63 -7.14
C ALA A 97 -16.42 3.42 -5.90
N ALA A 98 -16.19 2.32 -5.17
CA ALA A 98 -16.92 2.02 -3.94
C ALA A 98 -16.65 3.06 -2.84
N LEU A 99 -15.41 3.55 -2.75
CA LEU A 99 -15.03 4.62 -1.83
C LEU A 99 -15.76 5.93 -2.17
N CYS A 100 -15.76 6.34 -3.45
CA CYS A 100 -16.49 7.51 -3.92
C CYS A 100 -17.99 7.40 -3.65
N ALA A 101 -18.59 6.24 -3.94
CA ALA A 101 -20.01 5.99 -3.67
C ALA A 101 -20.34 6.10 -2.17
N ARG A 102 -19.46 5.57 -1.30
CA ARG A 102 -19.64 5.64 0.15
C ARG A 102 -19.49 7.06 0.71
N LEU A 103 -18.58 7.86 0.15
CA LEU A 103 -18.33 9.23 0.60
C LEU A 103 -19.25 10.26 -0.08
N GLY A 104 -19.92 9.89 -1.18
CA GLY A 104 -20.64 10.81 -2.07
C GLY A 104 -19.74 11.78 -2.84
N ARG A 105 -18.41 11.57 -2.79
CA ARG A 105 -17.37 12.38 -3.43
C ARG A 105 -16.03 11.63 -3.47
N PRO A 106 -15.04 12.08 -4.24
CA PRO A 106 -13.67 11.59 -4.11
C PRO A 106 -13.09 11.78 -2.69
N PRO A 107 -12.20 10.89 -2.24
CA PRO A 107 -11.50 11.05 -0.96
C PRO A 107 -10.59 12.28 -0.98
N LYS A 108 -10.39 12.93 0.18
CA LYS A 108 -9.52 14.12 0.28
C LYS A 108 -8.05 13.82 0.01
N ALA A 109 -7.59 12.65 0.47
CA ALA A 109 -6.25 12.14 0.22
C ALA A 109 -6.29 10.62 0.08
N LEU A 110 -5.46 10.10 -0.83
CA LEU A 110 -5.37 8.68 -1.16
C LEU A 110 -3.91 8.29 -1.39
N PHE A 111 -3.47 7.24 -0.70
CA PHE A 111 -2.22 6.56 -1.00
C PHE A 111 -2.53 5.22 -1.67
N THR A 112 -1.95 4.99 -2.85
CA THR A 112 -2.08 3.71 -3.56
C THR A 112 -0.81 2.90 -3.38
N ALA A 113 -0.93 1.67 -2.87
CA ALA A 113 0.22 0.85 -2.54
C ALA A 113 0.88 0.20 -3.76
N ALA A 114 0.43 0.46 -4.99
CA ALA A 114 1.06 -0.05 -6.22
C ALA A 114 0.57 0.70 -7.47
N CYS A 115 1.38 0.71 -8.52
CA CYS A 115 1.05 1.35 -9.80
C CYS A 115 -0.21 0.78 -10.46
N GLY A 116 -0.44 -0.54 -10.38
CA GLY A 116 -1.66 -1.15 -10.92
C GLY A 116 -2.92 -0.60 -10.25
N LEU A 117 -2.90 -0.41 -8.93
CA LEU A 117 -4.01 0.21 -8.21
C LEU A 117 -4.20 1.67 -8.63
N LEU A 118 -3.11 2.43 -8.76
CA LEU A 118 -3.12 3.81 -9.23
C LEU A 118 -3.73 3.93 -10.64
N GLU A 119 -3.38 3.04 -11.56
CA GLU A 119 -3.95 3.01 -12.91
C GLU A 119 -5.48 2.86 -12.85
N GLY A 120 -5.98 1.96 -12.00
CA GLY A 120 -7.41 1.80 -11.77
C GLY A 120 -8.10 3.06 -11.25
N VAL A 121 -7.49 3.72 -10.26
CA VAL A 121 -7.96 4.98 -9.70
C VAL A 121 -8.02 6.06 -10.78
N LEU A 122 -6.93 6.27 -11.52
CA LEU A 122 -6.85 7.29 -12.56
C LEU A 122 -7.86 7.04 -13.68
N ARG A 123 -8.05 5.77 -14.06
CA ARG A 123 -9.06 5.40 -15.05
C ARG A 123 -10.48 5.77 -14.58
N TYR A 124 -10.81 5.55 -13.31
CA TYR A 124 -12.11 5.98 -12.77
C TYR A 124 -12.26 7.51 -12.85
N MET A 125 -11.23 8.25 -12.41
CA MET A 125 -11.24 9.72 -12.40
C MET A 125 -11.29 10.33 -13.81
N SER A 126 -10.84 9.62 -14.85
CA SER A 126 -10.98 10.09 -16.24
C SER A 126 -12.39 9.92 -16.81
N GLN A 127 -13.24 9.11 -16.17
CA GLN A 127 -14.57 8.73 -16.65
C GLN A 127 -15.70 9.42 -15.87
N HIS A 128 -15.40 9.99 -14.71
CA HIS A 128 -16.34 10.59 -13.75
C HIS A 128 -15.71 11.81 -13.09
#